data_AF-A0A7Y3GK25-F1
#
_entry.id   AF-A0A7Y3GK25-F1
#
_cell.length_a   1.000
_cell.length_b   1.000
_cell.length_c   1.000
_cell.angle_alpha   90.00
_cell.angle_beta   90.00
_cell.angle_gamma   90.00
#
_symmetry.space_group_name_H-M   'P 1'
#
loop_
_entity.id
_entity.type
_entity.pdbx_description
1 polymer ?
#
loop_
_entity_poly.entity_id
_entity_poly.type
_entity_poly.pdbx_seq_one_letter_code
_entity_poly.pdbx_strand_id
1 'polypeptide(L)' 'MTEKKIKILVGKPGLDGHDRGAKVIALALRDAGMEVIYTG' A
#
# COMPACT_ATOMS: atom_id res chain seq x y z
N MET A 1 -0.08 7.10 -25.20
CA MET A 1 0.64 7.32 -23.94
C MET A 1 0.28 6.17 -23.02
N THR A 2 1.24 5.44 -22.47
CA THR A 2 0.96 4.46 -21.42
C THR A 2 0.46 5.22 -20.20
N GLU A 3 -0.80 4.98 -19.80
CA GLU A 3 -1.31 5.52 -18.54
C GLU A 3 -0.40 5.03 -17.41
N LYS A 4 0.23 5.97 -16.69
CA LYS A 4 1.01 5.63 -15.51
C LYS A 4 0.04 5.25 -14.40
N LYS A 5 0.16 4.02 -13.90
CA LYS A 5 -0.54 3.58 -12.68
C LYS A 5 -0.18 4.50 -11.52
N ILE A 6 -1.17 4.82 -10.69
CA ILE A 6 -0.96 5.54 -9.43
C ILE A 6 -0.04 4.71 -8.54
N LYS A 7 1.02 5.32 -8.03
CA LYS A 7 1.99 4.69 -7.13
C LYS A 7 1.73 5.11 -5.69
N ILE A 8 1.70 4.15 -4.78
CA ILE A 8 1.46 4.38 -3.36
C ILE A 8 2.56 3.72 -2.52
N LEU A 9 3.11 4.50 -1.59
CA LEU A 9 3.97 4.00 -0.52
C LEU A 9 3.16 3.91 0.77
N VAL A 10 3.00 2.71 1.31
CA VAL A 10 2.35 2.47 2.60
C VAL A 10 3.45 2.27 3.63
N GLY A 11 3.57 3.25 4.53
CA GLY A 11 4.49 3.19 5.67
C GLY A 11 3.72 3.21 6.98
N LYS A 12 4.30 2.56 7.99
CA LYS A 12 3.81 2.50 9.35
C LYS A 12 4.95 2.86 10.31
N PRO A 13 4.69 3.64 11.36
CA PRO A 13 5.70 3.95 12.35
C PRO A 13 6.05 2.72 13.22
N GLY A 14 7.31 2.27 13.18
CA GLY A 14 7.93 1.37 14.18
C GLY A 14 7.10 0.16 14.66
N LEU A 15 7.04 -0.04 15.98
CA LEU A 15 6.31 -1.14 16.65
C LEU A 15 4.79 -0.93 16.71
N ASP A 16 4.23 -0.11 15.81
CA ASP A 16 2.80 0.07 15.72
C ASP A 16 2.10 -1.28 15.45
N GLY A 17 1.10 -1.61 16.28
CA GLY A 17 0.40 -2.90 16.22
C GLY A 17 -0.59 -3.02 15.04
N HIS A 18 -0.74 -1.98 14.20
CA HIS A 18 -1.72 -1.94 13.13
C HIS A 18 -1.20 -2.52 11.80
N ASP A 19 -0.15 -3.34 11.82
CA ASP A 19 0.38 -4.06 10.65
C ASP A 19 -0.71 -4.78 9.85
N ARG A 20 -1.69 -5.38 10.54
CA ARG A 20 -2.80 -6.07 9.89
C ARG A 20 -3.67 -5.08 9.10
N GLY A 21 -4.01 -3.94 9.70
CA GLY A 21 -4.79 -2.90 9.04
C GLY A 21 -4.04 -2.31 7.84
N ALA A 22 -2.77 -1.98 8.02
CA ALA A 22 -1.91 -1.47 6.95
C ALA A 22 -1.82 -2.44 5.76
N LYS A 23 -1.67 -3.75 6.02
CA LYS A 23 -1.65 -4.79 4.98
C LYS A 23 -2.99 -4.95 4.27
N VAL A 24 -4.11 -4.86 4.99
CA VAL A 24 -5.46 -4.91 4.38
C VAL A 24 -5.66 -3.75 3.41
N ILE A 25 -5.28 -2.54 3.81
CA ILE A 25 -5.36 -1.36 2.95
C ILE A 25 -4.42 -1.49 1.75
N ALA A 26 -3.17 -1.91 1.96
CA ALA A 26 -2.22 -2.12 0.88
C ALA A 26 -2.71 -3.15 -0.15
N LEU A 27 -3.37 -4.22 0.30
CA LEU A 27 -3.98 -5.23 -0.57
C LEU A 27 -5.14 -4.63 -1.37
N ALA A 28 -6.08 -3.95 -0.71
CA ALA A 28 -7.23 -3.33 -1.37
C ALA A 28 -6.80 -2.32 -2.46
N LEU A 29 -5.75 -1.55 -2.20
CA LEU A 29 -5.19 -0.61 -3.19
C LEU A 29 -4.55 -1.32 -4.39
N ARG A 30 -3.91 -2.48 -4.18
CA ARG A 30 -3.41 -3.33 -5.28
C ARG A 30 -4.54 -3.90 -6.11
N ASP A 31 -5.59 -4.38 -5.45
CA ASP A 31 -6.77 -4.94 -6.13
C ASP A 31 -7.51 -3.87 -6.96
N ALA A 32 -7.45 -2.60 -6.53
CA ALA A 32 -7.92 -1.45 -7.30
C ALA A 32 -7.02 -1.07 -8.51
N GLY A 33 -5.94 -1.82 -8.77
CA GLY A 33 -5.07 -1.65 -9.92
C GLY A 33 -3.88 -0.70 -9.72
N MET A 34 -3.63 -0.26 -8.48
CA MET A 34 -2.53 0.64 -8.15
C MET A 34 -1.20 -0.10 -7.95
N GLU A 35 -0.09 0.60 -8.15
CA GLU A 35 1.24 0.08 -7.83
C GLU A 35 1.58 0.44 -6.37
N VAL A 36 1.58 -0.57 -5.48
CA VAL A 36 1.70 -0.35 -4.04
C VAL A 36 2.97 -0.99 -3.48
N ILE A 37 3.76 -0.18 -2.76
CA ILE A 37 4.95 -0.58 -2.01
C ILE A 37 4.63 -0.46 -0.52
N TYR A 38 4.83 -1.52 0.24
CA TYR A 38 4.64 -1.52 1.70
C TYR A 38 6.01 -1.68 2.37
N THR A 39 6.39 -0.73 3.23
CA THR A 39 7.71 -0.69 3.87
C THR A 39 7.72 -1.21 5.30
N GLY A 40 6.60 -1.74 5.78
CA GLY A 40 6.39 -2.05 7.19
C GLY A 40 5.47 -1.03 7.83
#